data_AF-A0A353GY88-F1
#
_entry.id   AF-A0A353GY88-F1
#
_cell.length_a   1.000
_cell.length_b   1.000
_cell.length_c   1.000
_cell.angle_alpha   90.00
_cell.angle_beta   90.00
_cell.angle_gamma   90.00
#
_symmetry.space_group_name_H-M   'P 1'
#
loop_
_entity.id
_entity.type
_entity.pdbx_description
1 polymer ?
#
loop_
_entity_poly.entity_id
_entity_poly.type
_entity_poly.pdbx_seq_one_letter_code
_entity_poly.pdbx_strand_id
1 'polypeptide(L)'
;LIDVRPFGLTGRQAESAVRECGITLNRNALPFDTNGPWYTSGLRVGTAAVTTLGMGAAEMKEMAAIFKLVLSHTKPETITTGEHAGKLSKAKFILDEKAKTEARSRVKALLDRFPVYPELDLEFLIKYFL
;
A
#
# COMPACT_ATOMS: atom_id res chain seq x y z
N LEU A 1 1.40 14.33 -0.82
CA LEU A 1 2.58 13.42 -0.86
C LEU A 1 2.89 13.01 0.57
N ILE A 2 3.25 11.75 0.79
CA ILE A 2 3.64 11.21 2.11
C ILE A 2 5.12 10.84 2.05
N ASP A 3 5.90 11.24 3.05
CA ASP A 3 7.29 10.82 3.25
C ASP A 3 7.35 9.53 4.05
N VAL A 4 8.03 8.51 3.52
CA VAL A 4 8.13 7.19 4.16
C VAL A 4 9.46 6.94 4.87
N ARG A 5 10.40 7.89 4.81
CA ARG A 5 11.70 7.79 5.51
C ARG A 5 11.58 7.63 7.02
N PRO A 6 10.60 8.23 7.73
CA PRO A 6 10.41 8.00 9.16
C PRO A 6 10.12 6.54 9.54
N PHE A 7 9.65 5.73 8.59
CA PHE A 7 9.43 4.28 8.76
C PHE A 7 10.66 3.45 8.38
N GLY A 8 11.76 4.08 7.95
CA GLY A 8 12.96 3.38 7.49
C GLY A 8 12.78 2.68 6.13
N LEU A 9 11.81 3.12 5.32
CA LEU A 9 11.46 2.50 4.04
C LEU A 9 11.82 3.40 2.85
N THR A 10 12.06 2.78 1.70
CA THR A 10 12.01 3.46 0.41
C THR A 10 10.57 3.56 -0.09
N GLY A 11 10.30 4.49 -1.01
CA GLY A 11 9.00 4.58 -1.67
C GLY A 11 8.60 3.30 -2.39
N ARG A 12 9.57 2.58 -2.98
CA ARG A 12 9.37 1.27 -3.60
C ARG A 12 8.91 0.21 -2.60
N GLN A 13 9.55 0.12 -1.44
CA GLN A 13 9.14 -0.83 -0.40
C GLN A 13 7.75 -0.49 0.13
N ALA A 14 7.52 0.79 0.43
CA ALA A 14 6.25 1.26 0.96
C ALA A 14 5.08 1.04 -0.02
N GLU A 15 5.28 1.33 -1.31
CA GLU A 15 4.29 1.09 -2.37
C GLU A 15 3.95 -0.39 -2.49
N SER A 16 4.96 -1.26 -2.50
CA SER A 16 4.74 -2.70 -2.58
C SER A 16 4.04 -3.25 -1.34
N ALA A 17 4.41 -2.79 -0.14
CA ALA A 17 3.81 -3.24 1.11
C ALA A 17 2.31 -2.91 1.19
N VAL A 18 1.91 -1.66 0.89
CA VAL A 18 0.49 -1.30 0.88
C VAL A 18 -0.28 -2.00 -0.25
N ARG A 19 0.38 -2.30 -1.38
CA ARG A 19 -0.21 -3.09 -2.48
C ARG A 19 -0.55 -4.51 -2.04
N GLU A 20 0.30 -5.15 -1.25
CA GLU A 20 0.00 -6.47 -0.65
C GLU A 20 -1.21 -6.45 0.30
N CYS A 21 -1.57 -5.27 0.80
CA CYS A 21 -2.75 -5.05 1.64
C CYS A 21 -4.00 -4.62 0.87
N GLY A 22 -3.96 -4.61 -0.47
CA GLY A 22 -5.09 -4.23 -1.32
C GLY A 22 -5.22 -2.73 -1.59
N ILE A 23 -4.16 -1.94 -1.31
CA ILE A 23 -4.14 -0.50 -1.56
C ILE A 23 -3.19 -0.21 -2.73
N THR A 24 -3.72 0.39 -3.79
CA THR A 24 -2.93 0.75 -4.97
C THR A 24 -2.56 2.23 -4.96
N LEU A 25 -1.28 2.52 -4.80
CA LEU A 25 -0.68 3.86 -4.87
C LEU A 25 0.52 3.86 -5.83
N ASN A 26 1.12 5.03 -6.02
CA ASN A 26 2.36 5.19 -6.78
C ASN A 26 3.47 5.79 -5.89
N ARG A 27 4.67 5.22 -5.99
CA ARG A 27 5.89 5.80 -5.41
C ARG A 27 6.31 7.06 -6.18
N ASN A 28 6.73 8.09 -5.48
CA ASN A 28 7.06 9.40 -6.07
C ASN A 28 8.29 9.99 -5.40
N ALA A 29 9.19 10.57 -6.19
CA ALA A 29 10.34 11.29 -5.65
C ALA A 29 9.91 12.51 -4.83
N LEU A 30 10.64 12.80 -3.76
CA LEU A 30 10.52 14.05 -3.01
C LEU A 30 11.55 15.08 -3.51
N PRO A 31 11.41 16.37 -3.22
CA PRO A 31 12.49 17.32 -3.44
C PRO A 31 13.77 16.84 -2.77
N PHE A 32 14.88 16.82 -3.52
CA PHE A 32 16.20 16.37 -3.06
C PHE A 32 16.23 14.91 -2.56
N ASP A 33 15.48 14.02 -3.21
CA ASP A 33 15.37 12.60 -2.82
C ASP A 33 16.71 11.85 -2.92
N THR A 34 17.23 11.39 -1.77
CA THR A 34 18.50 10.66 -1.67
C THR A 34 18.42 9.22 -2.19
N ASN A 35 17.21 8.68 -2.40
CA ASN A 35 17.02 7.30 -2.87
C ASN A 35 16.95 7.19 -4.40
N GLY A 36 16.94 8.32 -5.12
CA GLY A 36 16.90 8.36 -6.58
C GLY A 36 15.57 7.90 -7.18
N PRO A 37 15.41 8.01 -8.52
CA PRO A 37 14.11 7.83 -9.19
C PRO A 37 13.58 6.40 -9.16
N TRP A 38 14.46 5.41 -9.00
CA TRP A 38 14.05 4.00 -9.00
C TRP A 38 13.39 3.56 -7.68
N TYR A 39 13.91 4.06 -6.55
CA TYR A 39 13.45 3.68 -5.21
C TYR A 39 12.54 4.74 -4.60
N THR A 40 12.89 6.02 -4.74
CA THR A 40 12.19 7.19 -4.18
C THR A 40 12.03 7.13 -2.65
N SER A 41 11.48 8.19 -2.06
CA SER A 41 11.21 8.31 -0.63
C SER A 41 9.77 8.74 -0.31
N GLY A 42 8.91 8.82 -1.33
CA GLY A 42 7.55 9.32 -1.17
C GLY A 42 6.47 8.40 -1.77
N LEU A 43 5.25 8.58 -1.27
CA LEU A 43 4.02 8.01 -1.84
C LEU A 43 3.08 9.14 -2.26
N ARG A 44 2.53 9.04 -3.46
CA ARG A 44 1.47 9.92 -3.94
C ARG A 44 0.11 9.30 -3.66
N VAL A 45 -0.67 9.98 -2.84
CA VAL A 45 -2.03 9.61 -2.46
C VAL A 45 -2.99 10.60 -3.10
N GLY A 46 -4.10 10.10 -3.64
CA GLY A 46 -5.18 10.90 -4.19
C GLY A 46 -6.53 10.32 -3.78
N THR A 47 -7.54 11.17 -3.66
CA THR A 47 -8.87 10.79 -3.16
C THR A 47 -9.89 10.56 -4.28
N ALA A 48 -9.62 11.04 -5.50
CA ALA A 48 -10.62 11.08 -6.59
C ALA A 48 -11.35 9.75 -6.81
N ALA A 49 -10.62 8.64 -6.94
CA ALA A 49 -11.22 7.32 -7.18
C ALA A 49 -12.17 6.89 -6.04
N VAL A 50 -11.75 7.06 -4.79
CA VAL A 50 -12.53 6.64 -3.61
C VAL A 50 -13.68 7.61 -3.31
N THR A 51 -13.53 8.90 -3.59
CA THR A 51 -14.62 9.87 -3.45
C THR A 51 -15.69 9.69 -4.51
N THR A 52 -15.33 9.26 -5.73
CA THR A 52 -16.33 8.88 -6.76
C THR A 52 -17.18 7.70 -6.31
N LEU A 53 -16.62 6.79 -5.50
CA LEU A 53 -17.36 5.68 -4.88
C LEU A 53 -18.21 6.10 -3.68
N GLY A 54 -18.18 7.37 -3.26
CA GLY A 54 -18.95 7.89 -2.14
C GLY A 54 -18.22 7.90 -0.79
N MET A 55 -16.93 7.59 -0.73
CA MET A 55 -16.15 7.65 0.52
C MET A 55 -15.94 9.10 0.98
N GLY A 56 -16.10 9.35 2.28
CA GLY A 56 -15.96 10.67 2.90
C GLY A 56 -14.77 10.78 3.85
N ALA A 57 -14.81 11.80 4.72
CA ALA A 57 -13.71 12.10 5.65
C ALA A 57 -13.45 10.96 6.66
N ALA A 58 -14.49 10.24 7.08
CA ALA A 58 -14.35 9.12 8.01
C ALA A 58 -13.57 7.97 7.36
N GLU A 59 -13.89 7.62 6.12
CA GLU A 59 -13.18 6.61 5.33
C GLU A 59 -11.74 7.03 5.04
N MET A 60 -11.48 8.32 4.78
CA MET A 60 -10.11 8.81 4.60
C MET A 60 -9.27 8.68 5.87
N LYS A 61 -9.87 8.93 7.04
CA LYS A 61 -9.22 8.73 8.34
C LYS A 61 -8.88 7.25 8.56
N GLU A 62 -9.80 6.35 8.20
CA GLU A 62 -9.57 4.91 8.28
C GLU A 62 -8.47 4.46 7.31
N MET A 63 -8.48 4.95 6.07
CA MET A 63 -7.43 4.68 5.08
C MET A 63 -6.05 5.12 5.57
N ALA A 64 -5.96 6.30 6.19
CA ALA A 64 -4.72 6.79 6.78
C ALA A 64 -4.25 5.92 7.97
N ALA A 65 -5.18 5.41 8.77
CA ALA A 65 -4.86 4.47 9.85
C ALA A 65 -4.32 3.14 9.32
N ILE A 66 -4.91 2.61 8.24
CA ILE A 66 -4.41 1.41 7.56
C ILE A 66 -3.02 1.65 6.98
N PHE A 67 -2.77 2.80 6.35
CA PHE A 67 -1.44 3.14 5.83
C PHE A 67 -0.40 3.14 6.95
N LYS A 68 -0.70 3.81 8.07
CA LYS A 68 0.20 3.83 9.23
C LYS A 68 0.45 2.43 9.77
N LEU A 69 -0.57 1.58 9.88
CA LEU A 69 -0.43 0.20 10.34
C LEU A 69 0.57 -0.57 9.48
N VAL A 70 0.37 -0.57 8.16
CA VAL A 70 1.22 -1.30 7.21
C VAL A 70 2.64 -0.78 7.24
N LEU A 71 2.83 0.54 7.15
CA LEU A 71 4.17 1.15 7.11
C LEU A 71 4.95 0.92 8.41
N SER A 72 4.27 0.93 9.56
CA SER A 72 4.92 0.71 10.87
C SER A 72 5.31 -0.75 11.11
N HIS A 73 4.67 -1.69 10.40
CA HIS A 73 4.94 -3.13 10.50
C HIS A 73 5.67 -3.68 9.28
N THR A 74 6.23 -2.80 8.46
CA THR A 74 7.09 -3.15 7.32
C THR A 74 8.52 -2.78 7.65
N LYS A 75 9.46 -3.66 7.35
CA LYS A 75 10.90 -3.37 7.45
C LYS A 75 11.65 -3.83 6.21
N PRO A 76 12.78 -3.20 5.86
CA PRO A 76 13.65 -3.70 4.80
C PRO A 76 14.13 -5.13 5.07
N GLU A 77 14.16 -5.96 4.03
CA GLU A 77 14.76 -7.30 4.13
C GLU A 77 16.29 -7.18 4.11
N THR A 78 16.99 -8.00 4.89
CA THR A 78 18.45 -8.11 4.83
C THR A 78 18.85 -8.98 3.64
N ILE A 79 19.75 -8.47 2.80
CA ILE A 79 20.31 -9.22 1.68
C ILE A 79 21.16 -10.36 2.25
N THR A 80 20.84 -11.61 1.90
CA THR A 80 21.51 -12.81 2.42
C THR A 80 22.61 -13.34 1.51
N THR A 81 22.64 -12.94 0.24
CA THR A 81 23.56 -13.49 -0.77
C THR A 81 24.24 -12.41 -1.61
N GLY A 82 25.44 -12.71 -2.10
CA GLY A 82 26.21 -11.85 -2.99
C GLY A 82 27.08 -10.79 -2.29
N GLU A 83 27.65 -9.88 -3.08
CA GLU A 83 28.60 -8.84 -2.63
C GLU A 83 27.99 -7.84 -1.63
N HIS A 84 26.66 -7.78 -1.54
CA HIS A 84 25.93 -6.89 -0.63
C HIS A 84 25.26 -7.63 0.53
N ALA A 85 25.66 -8.87 0.80
CA ALA A 85 25.19 -9.62 1.95
C ALA A 85 25.40 -8.83 3.26
N GLY A 86 24.39 -8.82 4.12
CA GLY A 86 24.38 -8.07 5.38
C GLY A 86 23.86 -6.63 5.27
N LYS A 87 23.67 -6.08 4.07
CA LYS A 87 23.04 -4.77 3.87
C LYS A 87 21.51 -4.89 3.77
N LEU A 88 20.81 -3.82 4.10
CA LEU A 88 19.36 -3.72 3.90
C LEU A 88 19.04 -3.55 2.41
N SER A 89 18.08 -4.32 1.93
CA SER A 89 17.55 -4.17 0.58
C SER A 89 16.83 -2.83 0.43
N LYS A 90 16.98 -2.19 -0.72
CA LYS A 90 16.20 -0.99 -1.08
C LYS A 90 14.87 -1.33 -1.76
N ALA A 91 14.65 -2.59 -2.13
CA ALA A 91 13.47 -3.06 -2.86
C ALA A 91 12.68 -4.12 -2.12
N LYS A 92 13.36 -5.09 -1.51
CA LYS A 92 12.74 -6.18 -0.76
C LYS A 92 12.42 -5.73 0.66
N PHE A 93 11.35 -6.26 1.21
CA PHE A 93 10.85 -5.92 2.54
C PHE A 93 10.22 -7.14 3.17
N ILE A 94 10.02 -7.06 4.48
CA ILE A 94 9.28 -8.02 5.28
C ILE A 94 8.12 -7.24 5.89
N LEU A 95 6.90 -7.68 5.62
CA LEU A 95 5.68 -7.16 6.22
C LEU A 95 5.17 -8.21 7.21
N ASP A 96 4.81 -7.78 8.41
CA ASP A 96 4.19 -8.65 9.41
C ASP A 96 2.85 -9.22 8.89
N GLU A 97 2.68 -10.55 8.96
CA GLU A 97 1.51 -11.23 8.42
C GLU A 97 0.21 -10.91 9.18
N LYS A 98 0.28 -10.60 10.49
CA LYS A 98 -0.91 -10.16 11.25
C LYS A 98 -1.33 -8.78 10.79
N ALA A 99 -0.39 -7.84 10.66
CA ALA A 99 -0.66 -6.50 10.16
C ALA A 99 -1.20 -6.53 8.72
N LYS A 100 -0.65 -7.40 7.86
CA LYS A 100 -1.15 -7.61 6.49
C LYS A 100 -2.59 -8.10 6.47
N THR A 101 -2.90 -9.11 7.29
CA THR A 101 -4.24 -9.70 7.38
C THR A 101 -5.26 -8.69 7.92
N GLU A 102 -4.90 -7.96 8.97
CA GLU A 102 -5.73 -6.89 9.54
C GLU A 102 -6.00 -5.79 8.49
N ALA A 103 -4.94 -5.31 7.82
CA ALA A 103 -5.07 -4.28 6.80
C ALA A 103 -5.99 -4.73 5.65
N ARG A 104 -5.81 -5.96 5.14
CA ARG A 104 -6.68 -6.51 4.08
C ARG A 104 -8.13 -6.61 4.52
N SER A 105 -8.38 -7.04 5.76
CA SER A 105 -9.73 -7.13 6.30
C SER A 105 -10.40 -5.75 6.38
N ARG A 106 -9.68 -4.74 6.87
CA ARG A 106 -10.19 -3.36 6.98
C ARG A 106 -10.41 -2.70 5.61
N VAL A 107 -9.50 -2.93 4.65
CA VAL A 107 -9.68 -2.48 3.26
C VAL A 107 -10.92 -3.14 2.64
N LYS A 108 -11.09 -4.46 2.82
CA LYS A 108 -12.27 -5.17 2.33
C LYS A 108 -13.56 -4.60 2.93
N ALA A 109 -13.59 -4.33 4.23
CA ALA A 109 -14.77 -3.75 4.90
C ALA A 109 -15.15 -2.37 4.34
N LEU A 110 -14.17 -1.57 3.89
CA LEU A 110 -14.46 -0.33 3.17
C LEU A 110 -15.05 -0.62 1.79
N LEU A 111 -14.43 -1.50 1.00
CA LEU A 111 -14.89 -1.80 -0.36
C LEU A 111 -16.26 -2.47 -0.39
N ASP A 112 -16.59 -3.32 0.59
CA ASP A 112 -17.90 -3.95 0.72
C ASP A 112 -19.03 -2.91 0.92
N ARG A 113 -18.73 -1.76 1.53
CA ARG A 113 -19.68 -0.65 1.73
C ARG A 113 -19.83 0.25 0.49
N PHE A 114 -18.86 0.21 -0.42
CA PHE A 114 -18.77 1.11 -1.58
C PHE A 114 -18.42 0.30 -2.85
N PRO A 115 -19.32 -0.58 -3.33
CA PRO A 115 -19.08 -1.38 -4.51
C PRO A 115 -18.93 -0.48 -5.76
N VAL A 116 -17.99 -0.83 -6.64
CA VAL A 116 -17.71 -0.05 -7.86
C VAL A 116 -18.85 -0.11 -8.86
N TYR A 117 -19.44 -1.29 -9.03
CA TYR A 117 -20.54 -1.55 -9.97
C TYR A 117 -21.65 -2.30 -9.22
N PRO A 118 -22.49 -1.62 -8.43
CA PRO A 118 -23.58 -2.26 -7.68
C PRO A 118 -24.59 -2.98 -8.58
N GLU A 119 -24.64 -2.62 -9.86
CA GLU A 119 -25.49 -3.23 -10.88
C GLU A 119 -24.95 -4.56 -11.42
N LEU A 120 -23.68 -4.91 -11.20
CA LEU A 120 -23.11 -6.16 -11.67
C LEU A 120 -23.41 -7.30 -10.70
N ASP A 121 -24.06 -8.34 -11.20
CA ASP A 121 -24.18 -9.61 -10.51
C ASP A 121 -22.85 -10.38 -10.62
N LEU A 122 -22.00 -10.20 -9.62
CA LEU A 122 -20.68 -10.85 -9.56
C LEU A 122 -20.80 -12.37 -9.46
N GLU A 123 -21.82 -12.90 -8.79
CA GLU A 123 -22.01 -14.35 -8.68
C GLU A 123 -22.35 -14.96 -10.04
N PHE A 124 -23.21 -14.29 -10.80
CA PHE A 124 -23.51 -14.67 -12.18
C PHE A 124 -22.26 -14.60 -13.07
N LEU A 125 -21.51 -13.50 -13.02
CA LEU A 125 -20.31 -13.33 -13.86
C LEU A 125 -19.25 -14.40 -13.55
N ILE A 126 -19.01 -14.69 -12.27
CA ILE A 126 -18.04 -15.71 -11.87
C ILE A 126 -18.51 -17.09 -12.32
N LYS A 127 -19.79 -17.43 -12.18
CA LYS A 127 -20.29 -18.77 -12.50
C LYS A 127 -20.24 -19.11 -14.00
N TYR A 128 -20.43 -18.13 -14.87
CA TYR A 128 -20.65 -18.37 -16.31
C TYR A 128 -19.52 -17.88 -17.22
N PHE A 129 -18.63 -17.00 -16.73
CA PHE A 129 -17.59 -16.38 -17.57
C PHE A 129 -16.16 -16.50 -17.02
N LEU A 130 -15.96 -16.98 -15.79
CA LEU A 130 -14.64 -17.17 -15.16
C LEU A 130 -14.47 -18.61 -14.67
#